data_AF-A0A2V8MIJ4-F1
#
_entry.id   AF-A0A2V8MIJ4-F1
#
_cell.length_a   1.000
_cell.length_b   1.000
_cell.length_c   1.000
_cell.angle_alpha   90.00
_cell.angle_beta   90.00
_cell.angle_gamma   90.00
#
_symmetry.space_group_name_H-M   'P 1'
#
loop_
_entity.id
_entity.type
_entity.pdbx_description
1 polymer ?
#
loop_
_entity_poly.entity_id
_entity_poly.type
_entity_poly.pdbx_seq_one_letter_code
_entity_poly.pdbx_strand_id
1 'polypeptide(L)'
;MRRLISVSSNSPTPSNRGDCLSHVGIARELAVIEESTVETPKSKIQSANGRTSDFASVEIRDPDLCPRYAARIVRNVKIAPSPEWLRKRLEVLGQRPINN
;
A
#
# COMPACT_ATOMS: atom_id res chain seq x y z
N MET A 1 14.45 -21.11 1.30
CA MET A 1 13.08 -21.34 0.78
C MET A 1 12.13 -20.31 1.42
N ARG A 2 11.67 -19.29 0.68
CA ARG A 2 10.60 -18.39 1.17
C ARG A 2 9.27 -18.97 0.73
N ARG A 3 8.50 -19.56 1.64
CA ARG A 3 7.14 -20.02 1.35
C ARG A 3 6.29 -18.80 0.98
N LEU A 4 5.74 -18.80 -0.23
CA LEU A 4 4.66 -17.91 -0.62
C LEU A 4 3.43 -18.31 0.19
N ILE A 5 3.12 -17.56 1.25
CA ILE A 5 1.84 -17.68 1.92
C ILE A 5 0.83 -16.97 1.01
N SER A 6 -0.01 -17.72 0.29
CA SER A 6 -1.16 -17.15 -0.41
C SER A 6 -2.30 -17.04 0.60
N VAL A 7 -2.52 -15.85 1.15
CA VAL A 7 -3.71 -15.57 1.95
C VAL A 7 -4.73 -14.91 1.04
N SER A 8 -5.75 -15.64 0.63
CA SER A 8 -6.97 -15.06 0.05
C SER A 8 -8.06 -15.15 1.13
N SER A 9 -8.13 -14.15 2.01
CA SER A 9 -9.15 -14.10 3.07
C SER A 9 -10.40 -13.39 2.55
N ASN A 10 -11.45 -14.15 2.25
CA ASN A 10 -12.79 -13.63 1.91
C ASN A 10 -13.70 -13.49 3.16
N SER A 11 -13.12 -13.36 4.36
CA SER A 11 -13.88 -13.24 5.60
C SER A 11 -14.49 -11.84 5.74
N PRO A 12 -15.79 -11.71 6.04
CA PRO A 12 -16.39 -10.40 6.31
C PRO A 12 -15.69 -9.77 7.52
N THR A 13 -15.04 -8.64 7.28
CA THR A 13 -14.39 -7.86 8.35
C THR A 13 -15.46 -6.98 9.02
N PRO A 14 -15.66 -7.10 10.34
CA PRO A 14 -16.60 -6.23 11.06
C PRO A 14 -16.24 -4.74 10.89
N SER A 15 -17.25 -3.86 10.93
CA SER A 15 -17.08 -2.42 10.68
C SER A 15 -16.07 -1.74 11.60
N ASN A 16 -15.87 -2.26 12.81
CA ASN A 16 -14.94 -1.75 13.80
C ASN A 16 -13.48 -2.25 13.62
N ARG A 17 -13.18 -3.11 12.64
CA ARG A 17 -11.84 -3.69 12.39
C ARG A 17 -11.26 -3.28 11.03
N GLY A 18 -11.35 -1.99 10.71
CA GLY A 18 -10.80 -1.43 9.47
C GLY A 18 -9.29 -1.63 9.29
N ASP A 19 -8.55 -1.85 10.38
CA ASP A 19 -7.12 -2.17 10.35
C ASP A 19 -6.83 -3.52 9.68
N CYS A 20 -7.74 -4.50 9.79
CA CYS A 20 -7.64 -5.82 9.18
C CYS A 20 -7.83 -5.83 7.65
N LEU A 21 -8.09 -4.67 7.02
CA LEU A 21 -8.20 -4.54 5.56
C LEU A 21 -6.85 -4.44 4.84
N SER A 22 -5.74 -4.66 5.55
CA SER A 22 -4.38 -4.60 5.00
C SER A 22 -3.52 -5.76 5.49
N HIS A 23 -2.54 -6.17 4.67
CA HIS A 23 -1.57 -7.20 5.05
C HIS A 23 -0.80 -6.84 6.32
N VAL A 24 -0.50 -5.55 6.54
CA VAL A 24 0.20 -5.07 7.73
C VAL A 24 -0.69 -5.17 8.97
N GLY A 25 -1.99 -4.86 8.86
CA GLY A 25 -2.92 -5.00 9.98
C GLY A 25 -3.12 -6.45 10.40
N ILE A 26 -3.33 -7.35 9.43
CA ILE A 26 -3.41 -8.79 9.70
C ILE A 26 -2.10 -9.32 10.31
N ALA A 27 -0.95 -8.89 9.79
CA ALA A 27 0.34 -9.29 10.36
C ALA A 27 0.51 -8.81 11.81
N ARG A 28 0.01 -7.61 12.15
CA ARG A 28 0.01 -7.09 13.53
C ARG A 28 -0.87 -7.92 14.46
N GLU A 29 -2.05 -8.31 13.99
CA GLU A 29 -2.93 -9.19 14.77
C GLU A 29 -2.27 -10.53 15.06
N LEU A 30 -1.70 -11.16 14.03
CA LEU A 30 -0.99 -12.44 14.16
C LEU A 30 0.24 -12.33 15.07
N ALA A 31 0.97 -11.22 15.02
CA ALA A 31 2.13 -11.03 15.88
C ALA A 31 1.80 -11.00 17.36
N VAL A 32 0.62 -10.50 17.74
CA VAL A 32 0.16 -10.56 19.13
C VAL A 32 -0.19 -12.00 19.53
N ILE A 33 -0.88 -12.75 18.66
CA ILE A 33 -1.27 -14.14 18.91
C ILE A 33 -0.05 -15.05 19.04
N GLU A 34 0.93 -14.86 18.17
CA GLU A 34 2.16 -15.69 18.08
C GLU A 34 3.29 -15.16 18.96
N GLU A 35 3.04 -14.15 19.80
CA GLU A 35 4.03 -13.49 20.66
C GLU A 35 5.32 -13.10 19.90
N SER A 36 5.16 -12.57 18.68
CA SER A 36 6.23 -12.24 17.76
C SER A 36 6.23 -10.76 17.35
N THR A 37 7.12 -10.38 16.43
CA THR A 37 7.23 -8.99 15.95
C THR A 37 6.92 -8.90 14.46
N VAL A 38 6.35 -7.77 14.04
CA VAL A 38 6.06 -7.49 12.61
C VAL A 38 7.16 -6.64 12.00
N GLU A 39 7.78 -7.15 10.94
CA GLU A 39 8.59 -6.33 10.06
C GLU A 39 7.71 -5.66 8.99
N THR A 40 7.66 -4.33 9.04
CA THR A 40 6.95 -3.55 8.01
C THR A 40 7.87 -3.22 6.84
N PRO A 41 7.35 -3.20 5.59
CA PRO A 41 8.15 -2.89 4.42
C PRO A 41 8.70 -1.46 4.51
N LYS A 42 10.02 -1.33 4.56
CA LYS A 42 10.71 -0.03 4.58
C LYS A 42 10.78 0.52 3.16
N SER A 43 10.21 1.71 2.93
CA SER A 43 10.36 2.44 1.67
C SER A 43 11.61 3.34 1.76
N LYS A 44 12.67 2.97 1.02
CA LYS A 44 13.80 3.88 0.77
C LYS A 44 13.45 4.74 -0.43
N ILE A 45 13.10 6.00 -0.18
CA ILE A 45 12.72 6.93 -1.23
C ILE A 45 13.91 7.83 -1.51
N GLN A 46 14.44 7.77 -2.72
CA GLN A 46 15.46 8.71 -3.15
C GLN A 46 14.80 10.05 -3.44
N SER A 47 15.31 11.12 -2.82
CA SER A 47 14.87 12.47 -3.17
C SER A 47 15.51 12.83 -4.50
N ALA A 48 14.69 13.22 -5.48
CA ALA A 48 15.17 13.93 -6.65
C ALA A 48 15.37 15.41 -6.31
N ASN A 49 16.11 16.13 -7.14
CA ASN A 49 16.23 17.59 -7.03
C ASN A 49 14.92 18.28 -7.44
N GLY A 50 14.54 19.31 -6.68
CA GLY A 50 13.30 20.09 -6.87
C GLY A 50 12.25 19.83 -5.77
N ARG A 51 11.36 20.79 -5.54
CA ARG A 51 10.27 20.66 -4.57
C ARG A 51 8.99 20.24 -5.29
N THR A 52 8.14 19.44 -4.62
CA THR A 52 6.78 19.13 -5.13
C THR A 52 6.01 20.40 -5.48
N SER A 53 6.17 21.46 -4.69
CA SER A 53 5.51 22.77 -4.87
C SER A 53 5.85 23.46 -6.19
N ASP A 54 6.98 23.11 -6.81
CA ASP A 54 7.40 23.71 -8.08
C ASP A 54 6.58 23.16 -9.26
N PHE A 55 5.85 22.05 -9.06
CA PHE A 55 5.10 21.35 -10.11
C PHE A 55 3.60 21.26 -9.81
N ALA A 56 3.19 21.27 -8.53
CA ALA A 56 1.80 21.15 -8.14
C ALA A 56 1.51 21.89 -6.82
N SER A 57 0.34 22.53 -6.78
CA SER A 57 -0.27 23.11 -5.58
C SER A 57 -1.50 22.30 -5.17
N VAL A 58 -1.69 22.10 -3.87
CA VAL A 58 -2.88 21.45 -3.29
C VAL A 58 -3.54 22.42 -2.34
N GLU A 59 -4.85 22.57 -2.48
CA GLU A 59 -5.71 23.35 -1.59
C GLU A 59 -6.80 22.44 -1.02
N ILE A 60 -6.98 22.45 0.30
CA ILE A 60 -8.10 21.76 0.96
C ILE A 60 -9.18 22.81 1.20
N ARG A 61 -10.26 22.74 0.41
CA ARG A 61 -11.37 23.70 0.48
C ARG A 61 -12.36 23.42 1.61
N ASP A 62 -12.43 22.16 2.04
CA ASP A 62 -13.31 21.71 3.13
C ASP A 62 -12.50 20.81 4.09
N PRO A 63 -11.91 21.39 5.14
CA PRO A 63 -11.09 20.65 6.10
C PRO A 63 -11.88 19.67 6.98
N ASP A 64 -13.19 19.88 7.14
CA ASP A 64 -14.05 19.03 7.97
C ASP A 64 -14.30 17.68 7.29
N LEU A 65 -14.49 17.69 5.97
CA LEU A 65 -14.66 16.46 5.18
C LEU A 65 -13.34 15.85 4.71
N CYS A 66 -12.30 16.66 4.52
CA CYS A 66 -10.99 16.20 4.06
C CYS A 66 -9.88 16.68 5.00
N PRO A 67 -9.68 16.01 6.15
CA PRO A 67 -8.69 16.46 7.14
C PRO A 67 -7.24 16.32 6.65
N ARG A 68 -7.00 15.56 5.57
CA ARG A 68 -5.66 15.36 5.01
C ARG A 68 -5.69 15.02 3.52
N TYR A 69 -4.91 15.77 2.74
CA TYR A 69 -4.53 15.43 1.38
C TYR A 69 -3.02 15.65 1.20
N ALA A 70 -2.32 14.70 0.55
CA ALA A 70 -0.89 14.82 0.30
C ALA A 70 -0.56 14.39 -1.13
N ALA A 71 0.33 15.12 -1.79
CA ALA A 71 0.78 14.84 -3.14
C ALA A 71 2.30 14.68 -3.19
N ARG A 72 2.78 13.84 -4.11
CA ARG A 72 4.20 13.67 -4.42
C ARG A 72 4.37 13.57 -5.93
N ILE A 73 5.41 14.21 -6.44
CA ILE A 73 5.77 14.15 -7.86
C ILE A 73 6.82 13.07 -8.09
N VAL A 74 6.54 12.16 -9.03
CA VAL A 74 7.47 11.16 -9.55
C VAL A 74 7.63 11.40 -11.05
N ARG A 75 8.85 11.65 -11.50
CA ARG A 75 9.16 11.98 -12.91
C ARG A 75 9.85 10.83 -13.60
N ASN A 76 9.81 10.84 -14.93
CA ASN A 76 10.49 9.88 -15.80
C ASN A 76 10.03 8.44 -15.56
N VAL A 77 8.74 8.24 -15.27
CA VAL A 77 8.13 6.91 -15.13
C VAL A 77 7.98 6.31 -16.53
N LYS A 78 8.56 5.12 -16.73
CA LYS A 78 8.34 4.32 -17.93
C LYS A 78 7.19 3.37 -17.68
N ILE A 79 6.15 3.43 -18.49
CA ILE A 79 5.02 2.50 -18.41
C ILE A 79 5.45 1.14 -18.97
N ALA A 80 5.21 0.09 -18.19
CA ALA A 80 5.52 -1.29 -18.55
C ALA A 80 4.63 -2.26 -17.74
N PRO A 81 4.54 -3.54 -18.14
CA PRO A 81 3.92 -4.55 -17.30
C PRO A 81 4.62 -4.66 -15.93
N SER A 82 3.83 -4.80 -14.86
CA SER A 82 4.35 -5.10 -13.52
C SER A 82 5.19 -6.38 -13.51
N PRO A 83 6.21 -6.50 -12.65
CA PRO A 83 6.95 -7.75 -12.47
C PRO A 83 6.03 -8.93 -12.13
N GLU A 84 6.44 -10.13 -12.53
CA GLU A 84 5.64 -11.36 -12.38
C GLU A 84 5.16 -11.61 -10.94
N TRP A 85 6.02 -11.40 -9.95
CA TRP A 85 5.68 -11.60 -8.55
C TRP A 85 4.57 -10.66 -8.06
N LEU A 86 4.50 -9.45 -8.63
CA LEU A 86 3.49 -8.44 -8.25
C LEU A 86 2.16 -8.75 -8.92
N ARG A 87 2.19 -9.13 -10.21
CA ARG A 87 1.00 -9.56 -10.95
C ARG A 87 0.32 -10.74 -10.26
N LYS A 88 1.08 -11.80 -9.92
CA LYS A 88 0.57 -12.96 -9.17
C LYS A 88 -0.07 -12.60 -7.84
N ARG A 89 0.51 -11.62 -7.10
CA ARG A 89 -0.06 -11.18 -5.83
C ARG A 89 -1.41 -10.47 -6.00
N LEU A 90 -1.54 -9.64 -7.04
CA LEU A 90 -2.81 -8.98 -7.35
C LEU A 90 -3.87 -9.99 -7.79
N GLU A 91 -3.50 -10.95 -8.64
CA GLU A 91 -4.40 -12.00 -9.14
C GLU A 91 -4.99 -12.85 -8.00
N VAL A 92 -4.18 -13.24 -7.01
CA VAL A 92 -4.64 -13.99 -5.82
C VAL A 92 -5.64 -13.18 -4.98
N LEU A 93 -5.58 -11.84 -5.05
CA LEU A 93 -6.53 -10.94 -4.38
C LEU A 93 -7.78 -10.63 -5.25
N GLY A 94 -7.92 -11.29 -6.41
CA GLY A 94 -9.00 -11.01 -7.37
C GLY A 94 -8.85 -9.68 -8.11
N GLN A 95 -7.66 -9.08 -8.09
CA GLN A 95 -7.38 -7.80 -8.76
C GLN A 95 -6.69 -8.05 -10.10
N ARG A 96 -7.20 -7.43 -11.17
CA ARG A 96 -6.61 -7.51 -12.51
C ARG A 96 -5.37 -6.61 -12.61
N PRO A 97 -4.17 -7.14 -12.89
CA PRO A 97 -3.00 -6.31 -13.15
C PRO A 97 -3.16 -5.54 -14.46
N ILE A 98 -2.76 -4.26 -14.49
CA ILE A 98 -2.86 -3.40 -15.68
C ILE A 98 -1.46 -2.95 -16.14
N ASN A 99 -0.74 -2.23 -15.29
CA ASN A 99 0.60 -1.70 -15.55
C ASN A 99 1.41 -1.64 -14.24
N ASN A 100 2.54 -0.94 -14.25
CA ASN A 100 3.49 -0.78 -13.14
C ASN A 100 3.19 0.40 -12.21
#